data_AF-A0A3C0G7R1-F1
#
_entry.id   AF-A0A3C0G7R1-F1
#
_cell.length_a   1.000
_cell.length_b   1.000
_cell.length_c   1.000
_cell.angle_alpha   90.00
_cell.angle_beta   90.00
_cell.angle_gamma   90.00
#
_symmetry.space_group_name_H-M   'P 1'
#
loop_
_entity.id
_entity.type
_entity.pdbx_description
1 polymer ?
#
loop_
_entity_poly.entity_id
_entity_poly.type
_entity_poly.pdbx_seq_one_letter_code
_entity_poly.pdbx_strand_id
1 'polypeptide(L)'
;MDEDNIKDNATNRTIFTYGDNIGSVSLVDYMGSDISVVNSARVSFGVEKSELDRRDKRLINYLIRHRHTSTLEHNLITFKFVVPLFVRSQHHRHRTWSYNEISRRYTEKNLQFYEPLEFRTQHESNRQASNERDTANPTIAPQFIDSYISASDAMKSWHKQSLDFFAKLLAAGVCREQARG
;
A
#
# COMPACT_ATOMS: atom_id res chain seq x y z
N MET A 1 -3.01 6.97 30.97
CA MET A 1 -3.04 7.44 29.57
C MET A 1 -4.12 6.61 28.91
N ASP A 2 -5.29 7.22 28.72
CA ASP A 2 -6.55 6.50 28.51
C ASP A 2 -6.63 5.92 27.09
N GLU A 3 -6.91 4.62 27.01
CA GLU A 3 -7.00 3.83 25.77
C GLU A 3 -8.08 4.35 24.81
N ASP A 4 -9.05 5.12 25.30
CA ASP A 4 -10.15 5.67 24.52
C ASP A 4 -9.72 6.86 23.63
N ASN A 5 -8.67 7.59 24.00
CA ASN A 5 -8.14 8.73 23.21
C ASN A 5 -7.29 8.27 21.99
N ILE A 6 -6.92 6.98 21.95
CA ILE A 6 -6.14 6.38 20.85
C ILE A 6 -7.07 5.99 19.69
N LYS A 7 -8.32 5.62 19.96
CA LYS A 7 -9.26 5.14 18.94
C LYS A 7 -9.83 6.26 18.08
N ASP A 8 -10.13 7.43 18.65
CA ASP A 8 -10.68 8.58 17.91
C ASP A 8 -9.68 9.24 16.94
N ASN A 9 -8.37 9.08 17.19
CA ASN A 9 -7.32 9.64 16.33
C ASN A 9 -6.92 8.72 15.15
N ALA A 10 -7.32 7.44 15.19
CA ALA A 10 -6.92 6.44 14.20
C ALA A 10 -7.70 6.56 12.87
N THR A 11 -8.97 6.98 12.92
CA THR A 11 -9.83 7.17 11.74
C THR A 11 -9.39 8.35 10.90
N ASN A 12 -8.80 9.39 11.49
CA ASN A 12 -8.37 10.60 10.76
C ASN A 12 -7.02 10.43 10.04
N ARG A 13 -6.34 9.28 10.20
CA ARG A 13 -5.02 8.99 9.64
C ARG A 13 -5.01 7.84 8.64
N THR A 14 -6.18 7.33 8.29
CA THR A 14 -6.33 6.18 7.39
C THR A 14 -7.12 6.55 6.15
N ILE A 15 -6.58 6.21 4.97
CA ILE A 15 -7.22 6.40 3.68
C ILE A 15 -7.47 5.02 3.06
N PHE A 16 -8.73 4.73 2.71
CA PHE A 16 -9.09 3.52 1.97
C PHE A 16 -8.88 3.72 0.47
N THR A 17 -8.22 2.76 -0.19
CA THR A 17 -7.69 2.94 -1.56
C THR A 17 -8.52 2.26 -2.64
N TYR A 18 -9.34 1.26 -2.29
CA TYR A 18 -10.05 0.43 -3.28
C TYR A 18 -11.58 0.51 -3.19
N GLY A 19 -12.13 1.31 -2.27
CA GLY A 19 -13.58 1.38 -2.04
C GLY A 19 -14.19 0.10 -1.44
N ASP A 20 -13.35 -0.82 -0.96
CA ASP A 20 -13.73 -2.12 -0.37
C ASP A 20 -13.76 -2.09 1.17
N ASN A 21 -13.42 -0.96 1.79
CA ASN A 21 -13.20 -0.81 3.23
C ASN A 21 -12.15 -1.78 3.83
N ILE A 22 -11.26 -2.33 2.99
CA ILE A 22 -10.19 -3.25 3.39
C ILE A 22 -8.84 -2.63 3.03
N GLY A 23 -8.62 -2.40 1.75
CA GLY A 23 -7.36 -1.84 1.26
C GLY A 23 -7.17 -0.41 1.72
N SER A 24 -6.05 -0.15 2.38
CA SER A 24 -5.84 1.11 3.09
C SER A 24 -4.37 1.46 3.29
N VAL A 25 -4.14 2.74 3.52
CA VAL A 25 -2.88 3.32 3.98
C VAL A 25 -3.15 4.09 5.27
N SER A 26 -2.46 3.74 6.34
CA SER A 26 -2.55 4.45 7.62
C SER A 26 -1.20 5.06 7.98
N LEU A 27 -1.19 6.33 8.36
CA LEU A 27 -0.04 6.95 9.02
C LEU A 27 0.06 6.42 10.46
N VAL A 28 1.12 5.67 10.76
CA VAL A 28 1.37 5.12 12.10
C VAL A 28 2.12 6.14 12.93
N ASP A 29 3.25 6.62 12.43
CA ASP A 29 4.13 7.55 13.13
C ASP A 29 5.01 8.32 12.15
N TYR A 30 5.61 9.42 12.62
CA TYR A 30 6.58 10.19 11.85
C TYR A 30 7.59 10.87 12.79
N MET A 31 8.81 11.08 12.28
CA MET A 31 9.87 11.81 12.97
C MET A 31 10.35 12.95 12.08
N GLY A 32 10.49 14.12 12.70
CA GLY A 32 10.96 15.33 12.05
C GLY A 32 9.84 16.18 11.45
N SER A 33 10.21 17.36 10.97
CA SER A 33 9.33 18.30 10.30
C SER A 33 10.15 19.19 9.35
N ASP A 34 9.51 20.18 8.73
CA ASP A 34 10.19 21.16 7.87
C ASP A 34 11.36 21.87 8.57
N ILE A 35 11.31 22.07 9.91
CA ILE A 35 12.45 22.65 10.65
C ILE A 35 13.65 21.71 10.70
N SER A 36 13.43 20.39 10.74
CA SER A 36 14.49 19.39 10.72
C SER A 36 15.29 19.45 9.41
N VAL A 37 14.59 19.67 8.29
CA VAL A 37 15.23 19.87 6.97
C VAL A 37 16.10 21.13 6.98
N VAL A 38 15.56 22.23 7.51
CA VAL A 38 16.27 23.52 7.56
C VAL A 38 17.50 23.44 8.45
N ASN A 39 17.38 22.86 9.64
CA ASN A 39 18.49 22.72 10.57
C ASN A 39 19.56 21.77 10.04
N SER A 40 19.17 20.65 9.39
CA SER A 40 20.12 19.77 8.69
C SER A 40 20.89 20.54 7.59
N ALA A 41 20.21 21.36 6.80
CA ALA A 41 20.87 22.16 5.77
C ALA A 41 21.81 23.25 6.34
N ARG A 42 21.42 23.85 7.47
CA ARG A 42 22.14 24.96 8.11
C ARG A 42 23.26 24.52 9.04
N VAL A 43 23.38 23.23 9.35
CA VAL A 43 24.45 22.70 10.21
C VAL A 43 25.84 23.09 9.71
N SER A 44 26.03 23.18 8.39
CA SER A 44 27.27 23.63 7.75
C SER A 44 27.68 25.07 8.11
N PHE A 45 26.74 25.87 8.60
CA PHE A 45 26.96 27.25 9.05
C PHE A 45 26.85 27.40 10.57
N GLY A 46 26.69 26.30 11.32
CA GLY A 46 26.54 26.32 12.78
C GLY A 46 25.27 27.03 13.27
N VAL A 47 24.21 27.08 12.44
CA VAL A 47 22.96 27.76 12.77
C VAL A 47 21.87 26.74 13.05
N GLU A 48 21.21 26.88 14.20
CA GLU A 48 20.02 26.12 14.58
C GLU A 48 18.83 27.06 14.78
N LYS A 49 17.65 26.64 14.34
CA LYS A 49 16.40 27.39 14.48
C LYS A 49 15.34 26.55 15.17
N SER A 50 14.54 27.19 16.02
CA SER A 50 13.34 26.59 16.63
C SER A 50 12.08 26.78 15.79
N GLU A 51 12.04 27.83 14.95
CA GLU A 51 10.86 28.20 14.17
C GLU A 51 11.20 28.53 12.71
N LEU A 52 10.24 28.24 11.82
CA LEU A 52 10.34 28.49 10.39
C LEU A 52 9.96 29.93 10.04
N ASP A 53 10.82 30.62 9.29
CA ASP A 53 10.48 31.89 8.67
C ASP A 53 10.26 31.75 7.14
N ARG A 54 9.91 32.87 6.49
CA ARG A 54 9.71 32.92 5.03
C ARG A 54 10.98 32.60 4.23
N ARG A 55 12.17 32.92 4.75
CA ARG A 55 13.45 32.59 4.11
C ARG A 55 13.70 31.10 4.16
N ASP A 56 13.35 30.43 5.26
CA ASP A 56 13.52 28.99 5.42
C ASP A 56 12.61 28.18 4.50
N LYS A 57 11.35 28.61 4.31
CA LYS A 57 10.47 28.00 3.30
C LYS A 57 11.05 28.12 1.89
N ARG A 58 11.70 29.26 1.57
CA ARG A 58 12.41 29.43 0.30
C ARG A 58 13.66 28.56 0.20
N LEU A 59 14.36 28.33 1.31
CA LEU A 59 15.50 27.43 1.39
C LEU A 59 15.08 25.99 1.07
N ILE A 60 14.02 25.46 1.70
CA ILE A 60 13.50 24.11 1.41
C ILE A 60 13.19 23.98 -0.09
N ASN A 61 12.46 24.95 -0.67
CA ASN A 61 12.15 24.96 -2.10
C ASN A 61 13.40 25.07 -2.98
N TYR A 62 14.44 25.78 -2.53
CA TYR A 62 15.72 25.84 -3.24
C TYR A 62 16.44 24.48 -3.22
N LEU A 63 16.52 23.83 -2.05
CA LEU A 63 17.15 22.51 -1.88
C LEU A 63 16.49 21.46 -2.78
N ILE A 64 15.16 21.38 -2.77
CA ILE A 64 14.39 20.43 -3.60
C ILE A 64 14.64 20.69 -5.09
N ARG A 65 14.55 21.96 -5.55
CA ARG A 65 14.77 22.32 -6.96
C ARG A 65 16.17 21.95 -7.46
N HIS A 66 17.17 22.05 -6.60
CA HIS A 66 18.56 21.72 -6.93
C HIS A 66 18.94 20.28 -6.52
N ARG A 67 17.97 19.46 -6.12
CA ARG A 67 18.15 18.05 -5.73
C ARG A 67 19.16 17.83 -4.59
N HIS A 68 19.26 18.78 -3.64
CA HIS A 68 19.99 18.61 -2.39
C HIS A 68 19.16 17.78 -1.39
N THR A 69 18.95 16.50 -1.71
CA THR A 69 17.98 15.63 -1.03
C THR A 69 18.46 15.06 0.29
N SER A 70 19.77 15.07 0.59
CA SER A 70 20.31 14.55 1.86
C SER A 70 19.68 15.20 3.09
N THR A 71 19.33 16.48 3.00
CA THR A 71 18.66 17.22 4.08
C THR A 71 17.26 16.69 4.40
N LEU A 72 16.62 16.00 3.46
CA LEU A 72 15.29 15.39 3.62
C LEU A 72 15.35 14.04 4.35
N GLU A 73 16.51 13.37 4.34
CA GLU A 73 16.70 12.03 4.93
C GLU A 73 16.70 12.05 6.47
N HIS A 74 16.70 13.23 7.08
CA HIS A 74 16.54 13.41 8.52
C HIS A 74 15.09 13.31 9.01
N ASN A 75 14.14 13.08 8.10
CA ASN A 75 12.75 12.81 8.43
C ASN A 75 12.41 11.35 8.11
N LEU A 76 11.61 10.74 8.98
CA LEU A 76 11.16 9.36 8.83
C LEU A 76 9.64 9.32 8.92
N ILE A 77 9.03 8.41 8.17
CA ILE A 77 7.58 8.17 8.22
C ILE A 77 7.34 6.68 8.27
N THR A 78 6.45 6.26 9.15
CA THR A 78 6.00 4.86 9.28
C THR A 78 4.56 4.76 8.81
N PHE A 79 4.33 3.90 7.82
CA PHE A 79 3.01 3.60 7.28
C PHE A 79 2.64 2.15 7.57
N LYS A 80 1.34 1.92 7.73
CA LYS A 80 0.72 0.60 7.64
C LYS A 80 -0.04 0.51 6.32
N PHE A 81 0.32 -0.47 5.51
CA PHE A 81 -0.33 -0.75 4.23
C PHE A 81 -1.16 -2.03 4.33
N VAL A 82 -2.40 -1.99 3.85
CA VAL A 82 -3.21 -3.15 3.53
C VAL A 82 -3.41 -3.16 2.02
N VAL A 83 -2.67 -4.00 1.31
CA VAL A 83 -2.66 -4.04 -0.16
C VAL A 83 -2.58 -5.47 -0.68
N PRO A 84 -3.00 -5.74 -1.94
CA PRO A 84 -2.88 -7.05 -2.55
C PRO A 84 -1.41 -7.44 -2.76
N LEU A 85 -1.12 -8.74 -2.83
CA LEU A 85 0.26 -9.24 -2.96
C LEU A 85 0.99 -8.73 -4.21
N PHE A 86 0.27 -8.50 -5.32
CA PHE A 86 0.88 -7.95 -6.53
C PHE A 86 1.30 -6.48 -6.36
N VAL A 87 0.56 -5.67 -5.61
CA VAL A 87 0.92 -4.28 -5.26
C VAL A 87 2.06 -4.27 -4.23
N ARG A 88 1.97 -5.12 -3.21
CA ARG A 88 3.04 -5.31 -2.22
C ARG A 88 4.38 -5.62 -2.88
N SER A 89 4.37 -6.44 -3.93
CA SER A 89 5.58 -6.81 -4.66
C SER A 89 6.23 -5.61 -5.38
N GLN A 90 5.43 -4.63 -5.81
CA GLN A 90 5.92 -3.37 -6.36
C GLN A 90 6.52 -2.48 -5.27
N HIS A 91 5.86 -2.36 -4.11
CA HIS A 91 6.38 -1.60 -2.97
C HIS A 91 7.78 -2.10 -2.58
N HIS A 92 7.98 -3.42 -2.47
CA HIS A 92 9.26 -4.00 -2.03
C HIS A 92 10.43 -3.78 -3.00
N ARG A 93 10.22 -3.14 -4.16
CA ARG A 93 11.29 -2.69 -5.05
C ARG A 93 12.01 -1.44 -4.54
N HIS A 94 11.41 -0.68 -3.64
CA HIS A 94 12.01 0.52 -3.04
C HIS A 94 13.00 0.13 -1.93
N ARG A 95 14.24 -0.19 -2.33
CA ARG A 95 15.30 -0.71 -1.43
C ARG A 95 15.74 0.25 -0.32
N THR A 96 15.37 1.52 -0.39
CA THR A 96 15.66 2.52 0.65
C THR A 96 14.64 2.51 1.79
N TRP A 97 13.58 1.70 1.69
CA TRP A 97 12.56 1.58 2.72
C TRP A 97 12.83 0.38 3.62
N SER A 98 12.27 0.42 4.82
CA SER A 98 12.25 -0.71 5.76
C SER A 98 10.86 -1.34 5.81
N TYR A 99 10.79 -2.67 5.79
CA TYR A 99 9.54 -3.42 5.71
C TYR A 99 9.41 -4.46 6.81
N ASN A 100 8.19 -4.62 7.32
CA ASN A 100 7.73 -5.80 8.05
C ASN A 100 6.37 -6.20 7.49
N GLU A 101 6.11 -7.51 7.42
CA GLU A 101 4.89 -8.05 6.82
C GLU A 101 4.35 -9.21 7.64
N ILE A 102 3.02 -9.34 7.65
CA ILE A 102 2.34 -10.49 8.25
C ILE A 102 2.75 -11.76 7.48
N SER A 103 3.50 -12.63 8.15
CA SER A 103 3.90 -13.91 7.58
C SER A 103 2.76 -14.92 7.62
N ARG A 104 2.31 -15.34 6.44
CA ARG A 104 1.32 -16.42 6.27
C ARG A 104 1.90 -17.82 6.48
N ARG A 105 3.15 -17.95 6.96
CA ARG A 105 3.69 -19.22 7.47
C ARG A 105 3.05 -19.63 8.80
N TYR A 106 2.52 -18.66 9.55
CA TYR A 106 2.11 -18.85 10.94
C TYR A 106 0.60 -18.66 11.20
N THR A 107 -0.16 -18.07 10.24
CA THR A 107 -1.57 -17.69 10.45
C THR A 107 -2.48 -18.05 9.27
N GLU A 108 -3.49 -18.89 9.52
CA GLU A 108 -4.50 -19.32 8.55
C GLU A 108 -5.79 -18.47 8.53
N LYS A 109 -5.89 -17.48 9.43
CA LYS A 109 -7.10 -16.66 9.62
C LYS A 109 -7.09 -15.38 8.78
N ASN A 110 -8.28 -14.91 8.44
CA ASN A 110 -8.54 -13.62 7.75
C ASN A 110 -7.76 -13.48 6.43
N LEU A 111 -7.92 -14.44 5.53
CA LEU A 111 -7.55 -14.28 4.13
C LEU A 111 -8.60 -13.39 3.46
N GLN A 112 -8.13 -12.30 2.85
CA GLN A 112 -8.95 -11.33 2.14
C GLN A 112 -8.39 -11.20 0.74
N PHE A 113 -9.29 -11.04 -0.24
CA PHE A 113 -8.94 -10.94 -1.64
C PHE A 113 -9.34 -9.57 -2.18
N TYR A 114 -8.58 -9.12 -3.18
CA TYR A 114 -8.94 -7.93 -3.94
C TYR A 114 -9.93 -8.32 -5.02
N GLU A 115 -11.17 -7.86 -4.88
CA GLU A 115 -12.31 -8.25 -5.72
C GLU A 115 -13.03 -7.02 -6.25
N PRO A 116 -12.43 -6.29 -7.21
CA PRO A 116 -13.05 -5.10 -7.76
C PRO A 116 -14.31 -5.45 -8.56
N LEU A 117 -15.27 -4.52 -8.58
CA LEU A 117 -16.49 -4.65 -9.39
C LEU A 117 -16.24 -4.30 -10.87
N GLU A 118 -15.22 -3.49 -11.13
CA GLU A 118 -14.84 -3.05 -12.48
C GLU A 118 -13.32 -3.01 -12.60
N PHE A 119 -12.83 -3.22 -13.82
CA PHE A 119 -11.41 -3.30 -14.14
C PHE A 119 -11.03 -2.17 -15.06
N ARG A 120 -9.89 -1.52 -14.80
CA ARG A 120 -9.36 -0.52 -15.73
C ARG A 120 -8.97 -1.17 -17.06
N THR A 121 -9.27 -0.48 -18.15
CA THR A 121 -8.88 -0.95 -19.49
C THR A 121 -7.39 -0.68 -19.75
N GLN A 122 -6.80 -1.47 -20.63
CA GLN A 122 -5.40 -1.35 -21.02
C GLN A 122 -5.20 -0.08 -21.88
N HIS A 123 -4.16 0.71 -21.57
CA HIS A 123 -3.83 1.88 -22.40
C HIS A 123 -3.31 1.42 -23.77
N GLU A 124 -3.76 2.06 -24.86
CA GLU A 124 -3.48 1.64 -26.24
C GLU A 124 -2.00 1.73 -26.62
N SER A 125 -1.33 2.84 -26.30
CA SER A 125 0.09 3.05 -26.63
C SER A 125 1.08 2.70 -25.51
N ASN A 126 0.71 2.90 -24.24
CA ASN A 126 1.57 2.59 -23.10
C ASN A 126 1.25 1.21 -22.51
N ARG A 127 2.04 0.20 -22.91
CA ARG A 127 1.89 -1.20 -22.46
C ARG A 127 2.07 -1.43 -20.96
N GLN A 128 2.56 -0.45 -20.21
CA GLN A 128 2.72 -0.53 -18.76
C GLN A 128 1.62 0.19 -17.99
N ALA A 129 0.72 0.90 -18.69
CA ALA A 129 -0.31 1.71 -18.07
C ALA A 129 -1.72 1.20 -18.39
N SER A 130 -2.64 1.54 -17.50
CA SER A 130 -4.08 1.40 -17.71
C SER A 130 -4.69 2.78 -17.96
N ASN A 131 -5.86 2.84 -18.58
CA ASN A 131 -6.66 4.07 -18.65
C ASN A 131 -7.24 4.37 -17.26
N GLU A 132 -7.03 5.58 -16.75
CA GLU A 132 -7.43 5.93 -15.37
C GLU A 132 -8.95 5.99 -15.17
N ARG A 133 -9.67 6.44 -16.20
CA ARG A 133 -11.11 6.72 -16.15
C ARG A 133 -11.97 5.74 -16.94
N ASP A 134 -11.33 4.81 -17.67
CA ASP A 134 -12.03 3.85 -18.49
C ASP A 134 -12.00 2.49 -17.79
N THR A 135 -13.18 2.04 -17.38
CA THR A 135 -13.39 0.82 -16.62
C THR A 135 -14.42 -0.06 -17.31
N ALA A 136 -14.22 -1.37 -17.25
CA ALA A 136 -15.12 -2.36 -17.79
C ALA A 136 -15.26 -3.55 -16.85
N ASN A 137 -16.43 -4.18 -16.85
CA ASN A 137 -16.65 -5.49 -16.27
C ASN A 137 -17.11 -6.44 -17.37
N PRO A 138 -16.19 -6.91 -18.24
CA PRO A 138 -16.56 -7.65 -19.42
C PRO A 138 -17.16 -9.01 -19.04
N THR A 139 -18.06 -9.49 -19.88
CA THR A 139 -18.55 -10.86 -19.77
C THR A 139 -17.52 -11.81 -20.37
N ILE A 140 -17.14 -12.83 -19.60
CA ILE A 140 -16.17 -13.84 -20.02
C ILE A 140 -16.81 -15.23 -19.92
N ALA A 141 -16.29 -16.19 -20.70
CA ALA A 141 -16.60 -17.61 -20.55
C ALA A 141 -15.45 -18.27 -19.78
N PRO A 142 -15.59 -18.55 -18.47
CA PRO A 142 -14.57 -19.22 -17.70
C PRO A 142 -14.38 -20.65 -18.21
N GLN A 143 -13.14 -21.15 -18.15
CA GLN A 143 -12.70 -22.41 -18.79
C GLN A 143 -13.43 -23.69 -18.32
N PHE A 144 -14.37 -23.59 -17.37
CA PHE A 144 -15.10 -24.69 -16.75
C PHE A 144 -16.58 -24.37 -16.46
N ILE A 145 -17.13 -23.31 -17.06
CA ILE A 145 -18.53 -22.92 -16.90
C ILE A 145 -19.12 -22.75 -18.30
N ASP A 146 -20.15 -23.55 -18.63
CA ASP A 146 -20.94 -23.43 -19.88
C ASP A 146 -21.89 -22.21 -19.84
N SER A 147 -21.43 -21.11 -19.25
CA SER A 147 -22.16 -19.86 -19.19
C SER A 147 -21.21 -18.67 -19.12
N TYR A 148 -21.68 -17.57 -19.70
CA TYR A 148 -21.02 -16.29 -19.70
C TYR A 148 -21.35 -15.56 -18.39
N ILE A 149 -20.33 -15.19 -17.63
CA ILE A 149 -20.46 -14.44 -16.37
C ILE A 149 -19.59 -13.19 -16.40
N SER A 150 -19.87 -12.22 -15.53
CA SER A 150 -19.02 -11.03 -15.43
C SER A 150 -17.61 -11.42 -14.97
N ALA A 151 -16.59 -10.69 -15.42
CA ALA A 151 -15.21 -10.89 -14.99
C ALA A 151 -15.07 -10.77 -13.46
N SER A 152 -15.83 -9.86 -12.84
CA SER A 152 -15.85 -9.71 -11.37
C SER A 152 -16.40 -10.95 -10.65
N ASP A 153 -17.46 -11.58 -11.17
CA ASP A 153 -18.05 -12.78 -10.58
C ASP A 153 -17.14 -13.99 -10.80
N ALA A 154 -16.52 -14.07 -11.98
CA ALA A 154 -15.53 -15.10 -12.25
C ALA A 154 -14.36 -15.01 -11.27
N MET A 155 -13.81 -13.83 -11.03
CA MET A 155 -12.71 -13.60 -10.09
C MET A 155 -13.08 -14.06 -8.67
N LYS A 156 -14.27 -13.65 -8.17
CA LYS A 156 -14.79 -14.08 -6.86
C LYS A 156 -14.92 -15.60 -6.76
N SER A 157 -15.47 -16.23 -7.80
CA SER A 157 -15.62 -17.69 -7.87
C SER A 157 -14.26 -18.40 -7.79
N TRP A 158 -13.25 -17.90 -8.51
CA TRP A 158 -11.90 -18.46 -8.47
C TRP A 158 -11.23 -18.29 -7.12
N HIS A 159 -11.34 -17.13 -6.47
CA HIS A 159 -10.80 -16.95 -5.11
C HIS A 159 -11.43 -17.92 -4.12
N LYS A 160 -12.75 -18.12 -4.18
CA LYS A 160 -13.45 -19.09 -3.35
C LYS A 160 -12.95 -20.52 -3.58
N GLN A 161 -12.85 -20.95 -4.83
CA GLN A 161 -12.36 -22.29 -5.17
C GLN A 161 -10.92 -22.53 -4.71
N SER A 162 -10.04 -21.54 -4.87
CA SER A 162 -8.66 -21.60 -4.38
C SER A 162 -8.59 -21.68 -2.86
N LEU A 163 -9.46 -20.95 -2.14
CA LEU A 163 -9.54 -21.01 -0.69
C LEU A 163 -10.07 -22.38 -0.20
N ASP A 164 -11.08 -22.92 -0.86
CA ASP A 164 -11.62 -24.26 -0.57
C ASP A 164 -10.56 -25.34 -0.82
N PHE A 165 -9.76 -25.21 -1.88
CA PHE A 165 -8.64 -26.12 -2.16
C PHE A 165 -7.55 -26.00 -1.10
N PHE A 166 -7.16 -24.78 -0.72
CA PHE A 166 -6.22 -24.51 0.37
C PHE A 166 -6.67 -25.20 1.67
N ALA A 167 -7.95 -25.03 2.05
CA ALA A 167 -8.50 -25.65 3.25
C ALA A 167 -8.44 -27.19 3.21
N LYS A 168 -8.69 -27.80 2.05
CA LYS A 168 -8.56 -29.26 1.85
C LYS A 168 -7.12 -29.74 2.00
N LEU A 169 -6.14 -29.01 1.46
CA LEU A 169 -4.72 -29.34 1.63
C LEU A 169 -4.32 -29.32 3.11
N LEU A 170 -4.75 -28.29 3.85
CA LEU A 170 -4.48 -28.21 5.28
C LEU A 170 -5.13 -29.37 6.06
N ALA A 171 -6.39 -29.70 5.75
CA ALA A 171 -7.09 -30.83 6.38
C ALA A 171 -6.41 -32.18 6.09
N ALA A 172 -5.75 -32.31 4.93
CA ALA A 172 -4.96 -33.49 4.56
C ALA A 172 -3.54 -33.51 5.17
N GLY A 173 -3.16 -32.53 5.98
CA GLY A 173 -1.86 -32.47 6.65
C GLY A 173 -0.72 -31.85 5.83
N VAL A 174 -1.02 -31.21 4.70
CA VAL A 174 -0.01 -30.47 3.92
C VAL A 174 0.46 -29.26 4.71
N CYS A 175 1.77 -29.01 4.74
CA CYS A 175 2.32 -27.88 5.47
C CYS A 175 1.87 -26.55 4.84
N ARG A 176 1.64 -25.52 5.68
CA ARG A 176 1.11 -24.22 5.25
C ARG A 176 1.92 -23.52 4.16
N GLU A 177 3.22 -23.81 4.07
CA GLU A 177 4.09 -23.22 3.06
C GLU A 177 4.00 -23.82 1.67
N GLN A 178 3.59 -25.08 1.60
CA GLN A 178 3.26 -25.73 0.33
C GLN A 178 1.80 -25.48 -0.04
N ALA A 179 0.88 -25.53 0.94
CA ALA A 179 -0.54 -25.34 0.68
C ALA A 179 -0.88 -23.97 0.05
N ARG A 180 -0.10 -22.93 0.36
CA ARG A 180 -0.33 -21.55 -0.12
C ARG A 180 0.29 -21.24 -1.49
N GLY A 181 0.89 -22.22 -2.16
CA GLY A 181 1.45 -22.06 -3.51
C GLY A 181 0.34 -22.00 -4.54
#